data_AF-A0AB39T9P5-F1
#
_entry.id   AF-A0AB39T9P5-F1
#
_cell.length_a   1.000
_cell.length_b   1.000
_cell.length_c   1.000
_cell.angle_alpha   90.00
_cell.angle_beta   90.00
_cell.angle_gamma   90.00
#
_symmetry.space_group_name_H-M   'P 1'
#
loop_
_entity.id
_entity.type
_entity.pdbx_description
1 polymer ?
#
loop_
_entity_poly.entity_id
_entity_poly.type
_entity_poly.pdbx_seq_one_letter_code
_entity_poly.pdbx_strand_id
1 'polypeptide(L)' 'MSATANTTYTTFTGWVDPPTDVRPSLTESLTCSVAVIGGGLAGMATVLRLAEHGVDAVLLESEFCGYGAG' A
#
# COMPACT_ATOMS: atom_id res chain seq x y z
N MET A 1 19.08 34.22 5.79
CA MET A 1 17.67 34.65 5.66
C MET A 1 17.18 34.14 4.32
N SER A 2 16.59 32.95 4.27
CA SER A 2 15.18 32.63 4.56
C SER A 2 14.29 32.84 3.33
N ALA A 3 13.90 31.75 2.67
CA ALA A 3 12.57 31.53 2.07
C ALA A 3 12.45 30.14 1.40
N THR A 4 12.67 29.05 2.14
CA THR A 4 12.01 27.73 1.87
C THR A 4 10.98 27.41 2.95
N ALA A 5 10.50 28.44 3.67
CA ALA A 5 9.65 28.28 4.84
C ALA A 5 8.19 27.91 4.53
N ASN A 6 7.76 27.94 3.26
CA ASN A 6 6.34 27.84 2.88
C ASN A 6 6.02 26.68 1.92
N THR A 7 6.98 25.78 1.66
CA THR A 7 6.72 24.60 0.81
C THR A 7 6.37 23.42 1.71
N THR A 8 5.08 23.13 1.83
CA THR A 8 4.61 21.88 2.45
C THR A 8 4.70 20.77 1.42
N TYR A 9 5.64 19.84 1.60
CA TYR A 9 5.64 18.60 0.84
C TYR A 9 4.49 17.74 1.34
N THR A 10 3.59 17.41 0.42
CA THR A 10 2.53 16.44 0.67
C THR A 10 3.03 15.09 0.17
N THR A 11 2.91 14.05 0.99
CA THR A 11 3.18 12.65 0.61
C THR A 11 2.08 12.07 -0.28
N PHE A 12 1.05 12.87 -0.56
CA PHE A 12 -0.12 12.47 -1.30
C PHE A 12 -0.30 13.36 -2.53
N THR A 13 -0.61 12.75 -3.67
CA THR A 13 -0.74 13.48 -4.94
C THR A 13 -2.03 14.30 -5.04
N GLY A 14 -3.03 14.03 -4.19
CA GLY A 14 -4.33 14.69 -4.19
C GLY A 14 -5.23 14.33 -5.39
N TRP A 15 -4.86 13.32 -6.19
CA TRP A 15 -5.62 12.88 -7.36
C TRP A 15 -6.82 12.00 -7.04
N VAL A 16 -6.76 11.28 -5.93
CA VAL A 16 -7.78 10.37 -5.42
C VAL A 16 -7.88 10.65 -3.94
N ASP A 17 -9.04 10.57 -3.30
CA ASP A 17 -9.09 10.66 -1.83
C ASP A 17 -8.56 9.37 -1.19
N PRO A 18 -7.96 9.44 0.02
CA PRO A 18 -7.60 8.24 0.76
C PRO A 18 -8.82 7.32 0.91
N PRO A 19 -8.66 5.99 0.80
CA PRO A 19 -9.77 5.08 0.94
C PRO A 19 -10.44 5.24 2.32
N THR A 20 -11.76 5.32 2.35
CA THR A 20 -12.53 5.44 3.60
C THR A 20 -12.61 4.12 4.37
N ASP A 21 -12.35 3.00 3.71
CA ASP A 21 -12.35 1.65 4.28
C ASP A 21 -10.92 1.07 4.27
N VAL A 22 -10.11 1.55 5.22
CA VAL A 22 -8.74 1.04 5.42
C VAL A 22 -8.80 -0.30 6.14
N ARG A 23 -8.11 -1.29 5.60
CA ARG A 23 -8.00 -2.61 6.26
C ARG A 23 -7.31 -2.47 7.61
N PRO A 24 -7.76 -3.19 8.65
CA PRO A 24 -7.16 -3.09 9.97
C PRO A 24 -5.71 -3.58 9.93
N SER A 25 -4.90 -3.01 10.83
CA SER A 25 -3.51 -3.44 11.00
C SER A 25 -3.42 -4.93 11.35
N LEU A 26 -2.38 -5.58 10.87
CA LEU A 26 -2.11 -6.98 11.18
C LEU A 26 -1.71 -7.12 12.65
N THR A 27 -2.57 -7.74 13.47
CA THR A 27 -2.35 -7.94 14.91
C THR A 27 -1.91 -9.35 15.26
N GLU A 28 -2.02 -10.28 14.31
CA GLU A 28 -1.73 -11.69 14.48
C GLU A 28 -0.68 -12.18 13.48
N SER A 29 -0.17 -13.39 13.71
CA SER A 29 0.72 -14.04 12.75
C SER A 29 -0.12 -14.78 11.71
N LEU A 30 0.03 -14.43 10.44
CA LEU A 30 -0.57 -15.15 9.32
C LEU A 30 0.45 -16.13 8.72
N THR A 31 -0.03 -17.30 8.33
CA THR A 31 0.74 -18.27 7.53
C THR A 31 0.16 -18.26 6.13
N CYS A 32 1.02 -18.15 5.12
CA CYS A 32 0.64 -18.21 3.72
C CYS A 32 1.76 -18.84 2.89
N SER A 33 1.47 -19.17 1.64
CA SER A 33 2.49 -19.68 0.72
C SER A 33 3.42 -18.57 0.22
N VAL A 34 2.89 -17.37 -0.01
CA VAL A 34 3.65 -16.21 -0.50
C VAL A 34 3.23 -14.94 0.22
N ALA A 35 4.19 -14.23 0.81
CA ALA A 35 3.98 -12.90 1.37
C ALA A 35 4.53 -11.82 0.43
N VAL A 36 3.70 -10.84 0.08
CA VAL A 36 4.05 -9.66 -0.74
C VAL A 36 4.10 -8.44 0.16
N ILE A 37 5.23 -7.75 0.20
CA ILE A 37 5.42 -6.55 1.03
C ILE A 37 5.43 -5.31 0.13
N GLY A 38 4.55 -4.36 0.42
CA GLY A 38 4.34 -3.13 -0.32
C GLY A 38 3.08 -3.17 -1.19
N GLY A 39 2.15 -2.26 -0.91
CA GLY A 39 0.85 -2.12 -1.57
C GLY A 39 0.85 -1.17 -2.78
N GLY A 40 2.01 -0.92 -3.39
CA GLY A 40 2.10 -0.16 -4.64
C GLY A 40 1.58 -0.96 -5.84
N LEU A 41 1.62 -0.35 -7.04
CA LEU A 41 1.12 -0.97 -8.28
C LEU A 41 1.68 -2.38 -8.51
N ALA A 42 3.01 -2.54 -8.38
CA ALA A 42 3.66 -3.82 -8.60
C ALA A 42 3.26 -4.90 -7.57
N GLY A 43 3.16 -4.52 -6.29
CA GLY A 43 2.78 -5.45 -5.23
C GLY A 43 1.34 -5.93 -5.37
N MET A 44 0.42 -5.01 -5.65
CA MET A 44 -0.98 -5.35 -5.92
C MET A 44 -1.14 -6.21 -7.17
N ALA A 45 -0.46 -5.86 -8.27
CA ALA A 45 -0.49 -6.67 -9.50
C ALA A 45 0.06 -8.08 -9.25
N THR A 46 1.09 -8.21 -8.42
CA THR A 46 1.69 -9.50 -8.04
C THR A 46 0.70 -10.35 -7.26
N VAL A 47 0.10 -9.82 -6.19
CA VAL A 47 -0.83 -10.60 -5.36
C VAL A 47 -2.09 -10.98 -6.13
N LEU A 48 -2.59 -10.10 -6.99
CA LEU A 48 -3.72 -10.39 -7.87
C LEU A 48 -3.40 -11.59 -8.78
N ARG A 49 -2.24 -11.55 -9.44
CA ARG A 49 -1.83 -12.63 -10.35
C ARG A 49 -1.63 -13.96 -9.62
N LEU A 50 -1.08 -13.92 -8.40
CA LEU A 50 -0.94 -15.10 -7.54
C LEU A 50 -2.31 -15.68 -7.15
N ALA A 51 -3.23 -14.83 -6.70
CA ALA A 51 -4.58 -15.23 -6.32
C ALA A 51 -5.38 -15.81 -7.51
N GLU A 52 -5.26 -15.22 -8.70
CA GLU A 52 -5.86 -15.75 -9.94
C GLU A 52 -5.38 -17.17 -10.29
N HIS A 53 -4.15 -17.51 -9.89
CA HIS A 53 -3.59 -18.86 -10.05
C HIS A 53 -3.86 -19.78 -8.86
N GLY A 54 -4.69 -19.35 -7.90
CA GLY A 54 -5.04 -20.14 -6.72
C GLY A 54 -3.93 -20.24 -5.67
N VAL A 55 -2.92 -19.34 -5.72
CA VAL A 55 -1.87 -19.29 -4.70
C VAL A 55 -2.38 -18.54 -3.49
N ASP A 56 -2.22 -19.14 -2.31
CA ASP A 56 -2.46 -18.50 -1.03
C ASP A 56 -1.39 -17.43 -0.75
N ALA A 57 -1.76 -16.18 -1.04
CA ALA A 57 -0.87 -15.03 -0.96
C ALA A 57 -1.43 -13.94 -0.03
N VAL A 58 -0.55 -13.37 0.79
CA VAL A 58 -0.85 -12.26 1.70
C VAL A 58 -0.10 -11.02 1.24
N LEU A 59 -0.79 -9.89 1.11
CA LEU A 59 -0.18 -8.58 0.86
C LEU A 59 -0.19 -7.73 2.13
N LEU A 60 0.96 -7.15 2.48
CA LEU A 60 1.13 -6.26 3.64
C LEU A 60 1.63 -4.89 3.19
N GLU A 61 0.95 -3.83 3.64
CA GLU A 61 1.28 -2.43 3.42
C GLU A 61 1.24 -1.69 4.76
N SER A 62 2.16 -0.74 4.95
CA SER A 62 2.26 0.11 6.15
C SER A 62 1.14 1.14 6.27
N GLU A 63 0.65 1.65 5.15
CA GLU A 63 -0.42 2.65 5.07
C GLU A 63 -1.68 2.02 4.46
N PHE A 64 -2.08 2.46 3.26
CA PHE A 64 -3.14 1.85 2.47
C PHE A 64 -2.61 1.43 1.09
N CYS A 65 -3.26 0.44 0.48
CA CYS A 65 -2.93 -0.01 -0.87
C CYS A 65 -3.01 1.17 -1.86
N GLY A 66 -1.90 1.46 -2.53
CA GLY A 66 -1.77 2.59 -3.44
C GLY A 66 -1.12 3.85 -2.86
N TYR A 67 -0.73 3.88 -1.58
CA TYR A 67 -0.10 5.05 -0.94
C TYR A 67 1.15 5.55 -1.69
N GLY A 68 2.02 4.63 -2.12
CA GLY A 68 3.26 4.96 -2.82
C GLY A 68 3.13 5.17 -4.34
N ALA A 69 1.91 5.23 -4.89
CA ALA A 69 1.69 5.43 -6.34
C ALA A 69 1.81 6.90 -6.78
N GLY A 70 2.41 7.74 -5.94
CA GLY A 70 2.58 9.17 -6.16
C GLY A 70 3.88 9.58 -6.83
#